data_AF-E6WKC6-F1
#
_entry.id   AF-E6WKC6-F1
#
_cell.length_a   1.000
_cell.length_b   1.000
_cell.length_c   1.000
_cell.angle_alpha   90.00
_cell.angle_beta   90.00
_cell.angle_gamma   90.00
#
_symmetry.space_group_name_H-M   'P 1'
#
loop_
_entity.id
_entity.type
_entity.pdbx_description
1 polymer ?
#
loop_
_entity_poly.entity_id
_entity_poly.type
_entity_poly.pdbx_seq_one_letter_code
_entity_poly.pdbx_strand_id
1 'polypeptide(L)'
;MQSRKQTSNQRSVSLLFKRPLLLMSALSVLCLPLLLSSCGTTRTEYMQVPPVQIPASLLIDCVIPEIPYQMTWSDSLTLNEQLLAVIEKCNQDKADIRTIEQSRQEQAK
;
A
#
# COMPACT_ATOMS: atom_id res chain seq x y z
N MET A 1 67.18 -13.42 54.23
CA MET A 1 65.94 -13.32 55.04
C MET A 1 65.37 -11.91 54.91
N GLN A 2 64.21 -11.71 54.28
CA GLN A 2 63.31 -10.63 54.67
C GLN A 2 61.91 -10.88 54.08
N SER A 3 61.00 -11.37 54.92
CA SER A 3 59.57 -11.43 54.63
C SER A 3 58.95 -10.10 55.07
N ARG A 4 58.26 -9.38 54.19
CA ARG A 4 57.37 -8.27 54.56
C ARG A 4 55.95 -8.58 54.12
N LYS A 5 55.07 -8.75 55.12
CA LYS A 5 53.61 -8.95 54.99
C LYS A 5 52.95 -7.66 54.51
N GLN A 6 52.19 -7.73 53.41
CA GLN A 6 51.35 -6.64 52.92
C GLN A 6 50.02 -7.23 52.40
N THR A 7 49.10 -7.60 53.29
CA THR A 7 47.88 -8.36 52.89
C THR A 7 46.56 -7.93 53.54
N SER A 8 46.51 -6.81 54.28
CA SER A 8 45.27 -6.38 54.97
C SER A 8 44.49 -5.28 54.21
N ASN A 9 45.14 -4.18 53.84
CA ASN A 9 44.47 -2.99 53.29
C ASN A 9 43.88 -3.18 51.87
N GLN A 10 44.50 -4.04 51.06
CA GLN A 10 44.06 -4.30 49.68
C GLN A 10 42.69 -5.01 49.57
N ARG A 11 42.31 -5.80 50.60
CA ARG A 11 41.11 -6.64 50.55
C ARG A 11 39.82 -5.86 50.80
N SER A 12 39.85 -4.86 51.69
CA SER A 12 38.68 -4.06 52.08
C SER A 12 38.21 -3.13 50.95
N VAL A 13 39.12 -2.49 50.23
CA VAL A 13 38.82 -1.63 49.07
C VAL A 13 38.17 -2.43 47.93
N SER A 14 38.62 -3.67 47.72
CA SER A 14 38.11 -4.55 46.66
C SER A 14 36.67 -5.01 46.90
N LEU A 15 36.21 -5.11 48.15
CA LEU A 15 34.86 -5.53 48.51
C LEU A 15 33.85 -4.38 48.43
N LEU A 16 34.28 -3.16 48.78
CA LEU A 16 33.48 -1.93 48.68
C LEU A 16 33.18 -1.56 47.23
N PHE A 17 34.14 -1.75 46.31
CA PHE A 17 33.97 -1.44 44.88
C PHE A 17 33.14 -2.48 44.11
N LYS A 18 33.11 -3.73 44.59
CA LYS A 18 32.37 -4.85 43.95
C LYS A 18 30.85 -4.75 44.09
N ARG A 19 30.36 -4.22 45.22
CA ARG A 19 28.91 -4.12 45.51
C ARG A 19 28.13 -3.17 44.57
N PRO A 20 28.55 -1.92 44.32
CA PRO A 20 27.87 -1.03 43.39
C PRO A 20 28.01 -1.52 41.93
N LEU A 21 29.13 -2.16 41.59
CA LEU A 21 29.37 -2.74 40.27
C LEU A 21 28.43 -3.93 39.98
N LEU A 22 28.17 -4.76 41.00
CA LEU A 22 27.17 -5.84 40.93
C LEU A 22 25.75 -5.33 40.77
N LEU A 23 25.39 -4.24 41.44
CA LEU A 23 24.06 -3.63 41.35
C LEU A 23 23.80 -3.06 39.95
N MET A 24 24.78 -2.34 39.39
CA MET A 24 24.69 -1.78 38.03
C MET A 24 24.64 -2.89 36.97
N SER A 25 25.39 -3.98 37.18
CA SER A 25 25.31 -5.18 36.33
C SER A 25 23.92 -5.84 36.42
N ALA A 26 23.36 -5.97 37.62
CA ALA A 26 22.03 -6.58 37.80
C ALA A 26 20.92 -5.73 37.17
N LEU A 27 20.96 -4.40 37.34
CA LEU A 27 20.04 -3.46 36.69
C LEU A 27 20.16 -3.51 35.17
N SER A 28 21.39 -3.58 34.66
CA SER A 28 21.63 -3.72 33.21
C SER A 28 21.06 -5.03 32.67
N VAL A 29 21.33 -6.15 33.33
CA VAL A 29 20.82 -7.47 32.93
C VAL A 29 19.29 -7.53 33.01
N LEU A 30 18.67 -6.83 33.97
CA LEU A 30 17.22 -6.79 34.11
C LEU A 30 16.55 -5.84 33.10
N CYS A 31 17.09 -4.65 32.88
CA CYS A 31 16.44 -3.61 32.06
C CYS A 31 16.75 -3.70 30.56
N LEU A 32 17.95 -4.18 30.16
CA LEU A 32 18.28 -4.33 28.74
C LEU A 32 17.30 -5.23 27.97
N PRO A 33 16.92 -6.44 28.43
CA PRO A 33 16.02 -7.31 27.66
C PRO A 33 14.62 -6.70 27.47
N LEU A 34 14.14 -5.88 28.41
CA LEU A 34 12.87 -5.15 28.27
C LEU A 34 12.93 -4.04 27.21
N LEU A 35 14.10 -3.45 26.98
CA LEU A 35 14.30 -2.38 25.98
C LEU A 35 14.53 -2.94 24.57
N LEU A 36 14.98 -4.21 24.46
CA LEU A 36 15.26 -4.88 23.18
C LEU A 36 14.05 -5.61 22.57
N SER A 37 12.91 -5.67 23.26
CA SER A 37 11.73 -6.40 22.78
C SER A 37 10.90 -5.68 21.68
N SER A 38 11.38 -4.54 21.18
CA SER A 38 10.72 -3.77 20.10
C SER A 38 11.34 -4.01 18.72
N CYS A 39 11.92 -5.19 18.46
CA CYS A 39 12.33 -5.59 17.11
C CYS A 39 11.20 -6.43 16.48
N GLY A 40 10.13 -5.76 16.07
CA GLY A 40 9.03 -6.40 15.36
C GLY A 40 9.26 -6.33 13.86
N THR A 41 9.56 -7.47 13.22
CA THR A 41 9.47 -7.58 11.77
C THR A 41 7.99 -7.60 11.39
N THR A 42 7.43 -6.45 11.02
CA THR A 42 6.12 -6.41 10.35
C THR A 42 6.29 -7.05 8.98
N ARG A 43 5.75 -8.26 8.79
CA ARG A 43 5.67 -8.91 7.48
C ARG A 43 4.67 -8.12 6.64
N THR A 44 5.15 -7.45 5.59
CA THR A 44 4.28 -6.83 4.59
C THR A 44 3.65 -7.94 3.76
N GLU A 45 2.37 -8.19 3.96
CA GLU A 45 1.59 -9.02 3.05
C GLU A 45 1.11 -8.14 1.90
N TYR A 46 1.73 -8.34 0.73
CA TYR A 46 1.27 -7.72 -0.50
C TYR A 46 -0.01 -8.41 -0.94
N MET A 47 -1.13 -7.70 -0.83
CA MET A 47 -2.38 -8.13 -1.45
C MET A 47 -2.43 -7.64 -2.89
N GLN A 48 -2.98 -8.47 -3.78
CA GLN A 48 -3.23 -8.04 -5.15
C GLN A 48 -4.32 -6.97 -5.13
N VAL A 49 -3.99 -5.78 -5.62
CA VAL A 49 -4.97 -4.71 -5.81
C VAL A 49 -5.80 -5.07 -7.04
N PRO A 50 -7.14 -5.07 -6.94
CA PRO A 50 -8.00 -5.29 -8.10
C PRO A 50 -7.69 -4.26 -9.20
N PRO A 51 -7.72 -4.65 -10.48
CA PRO A 51 -7.51 -3.72 -11.58
C PRO A 51 -8.57 -2.60 -11.54
N VAL A 52 -8.17 -1.37 -11.91
CA VAL A 52 -9.04 -0.19 -11.96
C VAL A 52 -10.28 -0.51 -12.77
N GLN A 53 -11.46 -0.58 -12.16
CA GLN A 53 -12.68 -1.02 -12.83
C GLN A 53 -13.12 -0.04 -13.92
N ILE A 54 -13.75 -0.57 -14.99
CA ILE A 54 -14.36 0.30 -16.00
C ILE A 54 -15.60 0.94 -15.36
N PRO A 55 -15.77 2.28 -15.43
CA PRO A 55 -16.98 2.93 -14.97
C PRO A 55 -18.22 2.34 -15.64
N ALA A 56 -19.27 2.07 -14.85
CA ALA A 56 -20.53 1.52 -15.37
C ALA A 56 -21.14 2.40 -16.47
N SER A 57 -20.89 3.71 -16.45
CA SER A 57 -21.33 4.67 -17.46
C SER A 57 -20.79 4.38 -18.87
N LEU A 58 -19.60 3.76 -18.98
CA LEU A 58 -19.00 3.40 -20.27
C LEU A 58 -19.51 2.06 -20.81
N LEU A 59 -20.19 1.28 -19.96
CA LEU A 59 -20.71 -0.05 -20.30
C LEU A 59 -22.21 -0.02 -20.60
N ILE A 60 -22.81 1.17 -20.68
CA ILE A 60 -24.20 1.34 -21.05
C ILE A 60 -24.33 1.03 -22.55
N ASP A 61 -25.39 0.30 -22.92
CA ASP A 61 -25.68 0.01 -24.32
C ASP A 61 -25.94 1.30 -25.13
N CYS A 62 -25.55 1.29 -26.41
CA CYS A 62 -25.89 2.36 -27.33
C CYS A 62 -27.42 2.45 -27.49
N VAL A 63 -28.01 3.54 -27.02
CA VAL A 63 -29.46 3.77 -27.12
C VAL A 63 -29.81 4.08 -28.56
N ILE A 64 -30.56 3.19 -29.20
CA ILE A 64 -31.06 3.40 -30.56
C ILE A 64 -32.30 4.31 -30.46
N PRO A 65 -32.35 5.43 -31.21
CA PRO A 65 -33.53 6.28 -31.28
C PRO A 65 -34.72 5.51 -31.88
N GLU A 66 -35.93 5.90 -31.50
CA GLU A 66 -37.15 5.28 -32.03
C GLU A 66 -37.24 5.45 -33.54
N ILE A 67 -37.44 4.33 -34.26
CA ILE A 67 -37.61 4.35 -35.71
C ILE A 67 -39.10 4.29 -36.02
N PRO A 68 -39.70 5.37 -36.58
CA PRO A 68 -41.12 5.41 -36.83
C PRO A 68 -41.50 4.49 -38.01
N TYR A 69 -42.68 3.87 -37.92
CA TYR A 69 -43.21 3.00 -38.98
C TYR A 69 -43.48 3.74 -40.30
N GLN A 70 -43.85 5.02 -40.20
CA GLN A 70 -44.01 5.94 -41.32
C GLN A 70 -43.14 7.17 -41.06
N MET A 71 -42.35 7.57 -42.05
CA MET A 71 -41.50 8.75 -41.94
C MET A 71 -41.59 9.59 -43.20
N THR A 72 -41.62 10.91 -43.03
CA THR A 72 -41.37 11.85 -44.12
C THR A 72 -39.87 11.92 -44.43
N TRP A 73 -39.50 12.50 -45.56
CA TRP A 73 -38.09 12.73 -45.87
C TRP A 73 -37.39 13.62 -44.82
N SER A 74 -38.09 14.59 -44.25
CA SER A 74 -37.52 15.43 -43.18
C SER A 74 -37.23 14.62 -41.92
N ASP A 75 -38.14 13.73 -41.52
CA ASP A 75 -37.95 12.86 -40.35
C ASP A 75 -36.73 11.96 -40.53
N SER A 76 -36.46 11.53 -41.77
CA SER A 76 -35.27 10.74 -42.09
C SER A 76 -33.97 11.49 -41.78
N LEU A 77 -33.92 12.79 -42.06
CA LEU A 77 -32.72 13.59 -41.80
C LEU A 77 -32.48 13.71 -40.29
N THR A 78 -33.54 14.03 -39.54
CA THR A 78 -33.46 14.11 -38.07
C THR A 78 -33.07 12.77 -37.45
N LEU A 79 -33.62 11.65 -37.94
CA LEU A 79 -33.23 10.32 -37.47
C LEU A 79 -31.75 10.02 -37.78
N ASN A 80 -31.26 10.37 -38.97
CA ASN A 80 -29.85 10.17 -39.32
C ASN A 80 -28.91 11.01 -38.44
N GLU A 81 -29.28 12.27 -38.14
CA GLU A 81 -28.53 13.11 -37.20
C GLU A 81 -28.45 12.47 -35.82
N GLN A 82 -29.58 12.01 -35.27
CA GLN A 82 -29.63 11.34 -33.97
C GLN A 82 -28.78 10.06 -33.95
N LEU A 83 -28.87 9.24 -35.00
CA LEU A 83 -28.06 8.02 -35.14
C LEU A 83 -26.56 8.34 -35.19
N LEU A 84 -26.16 9.37 -35.93
CA LEU A 84 -24.76 9.80 -35.98
C LEU A 84 -24.26 10.27 -34.61
N ALA A 85 -25.07 11.02 -33.86
CA ALA A 85 -24.72 11.44 -32.50
C ALA A 85 -24.55 10.25 -31.54
N VAL A 86 -25.41 9.24 -31.63
CA VAL A 86 -25.27 7.98 -30.84
C VAL A 86 -23.98 7.26 -31.21
N ILE A 87 -23.65 7.15 -32.50
CA ILE A 87 -22.42 6.51 -32.97
C ILE A 87 -21.19 7.27 -32.48
N GLU A 88 -21.20 8.60 -32.56
CA GLU A 88 -20.12 9.46 -32.05
C GLU A 88 -19.87 9.21 -30.56
N LYS A 89 -20.94 9.25 -29.76
CA LYS A 89 -20.86 9.00 -28.31
C LYS A 89 -20.31 7.62 -28.00
N CYS A 90 -20.83 6.57 -28.65
CA CYS A 90 -20.36 5.20 -28.43
C CYS A 90 -18.91 4.99 -28.89
N ASN A 91 -18.47 5.67 -29.95
CA ASN A 91 -17.07 5.64 -30.36
C ASN A 91 -16.15 6.30 -29.32
N GLN A 92 -16.61 7.39 -28.69
CA GLN A 92 -15.89 8.03 -27.59
C GLN A 92 -15.80 7.10 -26.37
N ASP A 93 -16.91 6.49 -25.94
CA ASP A 93 -16.91 5.56 -24.81
C ASP A 93 -15.96 4.37 -25.06
N LYS A 94 -15.94 3.86 -26.29
CA LYS A 94 -15.01 2.81 -26.71
C LYS A 94 -13.54 3.26 -26.65
N ALA A 95 -13.25 4.51 -26.99
CA ALA A 95 -11.91 5.07 -26.88
C ALA A 95 -11.48 5.17 -25.40
N ASP A 96 -12.37 5.66 -24.54
CA ASP A 96 -12.11 5.77 -23.10
C ASP A 96 -11.85 4.40 -22.46
N ILE A 97 -12.65 3.38 -22.82
CA ILE A 97 -12.41 1.98 -22.40
C ILE A 97 -11.02 1.51 -22.84
N ARG A 98 -10.62 1.78 -24.08
CA ARG A 98 -9.29 1.36 -24.59
C ARG A 98 -8.17 2.02 -23.81
N THR A 99 -8.30 3.30 -23.46
CA THR A 99 -7.31 4.00 -22.63
C THR A 99 -7.21 3.40 -21.23
N ILE A 100 -8.34 3.06 -20.60
CA ILE A 100 -8.35 2.36 -19.31
C ILE A 100 -7.65 1.01 -19.42
N GLU A 101 -7.99 0.19 -20.43
CA GLU A 101 -7.36 -1.12 -20.60
C GLU A 101 -5.86 -1.02 -20.92
N GLN A 102 -5.42 -0.02 -21.67
CA GLN A 102 -3.99 0.25 -21.89
C GLN A 102 -3.26 0.54 -20.58
N SER A 103 -3.84 1.39 -19.72
CA SER A 103 -3.25 1.69 -18.41
C SER A 103 -3.10 0.44 -17.53
N ARG A 104 -4.04 -0.52 -17.62
CA ARG A 104 -3.93 -1.80 -16.92
C ARG A 104 -2.81 -2.67 -17.47
N GLN A 105 -2.64 -2.71 -18.79
CA GLN A 105 -1.55 -3.45 -19.42
C GLN A 105 -0.18 -2.88 -19.05
N GLU A 106 -0.06 -1.56 -18.94
CA GLU A 106 1.17 -0.89 -18.48
C GLU A 106 1.49 -1.20 -17.02
N GLN A 107 0.49 -1.22 -16.12
CA GLN A 107 0.67 -1.57 -14.71
C GLN A 107 1.01 -3.05 -14.49
N ALA A 108 0.57 -3.93 -15.39
CA ALA A 108 0.83 -5.37 -15.32
C ALA A 108 2.22 -5.77 -15.87
N LYS A 109 2.96 -4.83 -16.46
CA LYS A 109 4.31 -5.03 -17.01
C LYS A 109 5.38 -4.75 -15.95
#